data_AF-A0A8C1GB35-F1
#
_entry.id   AF-A0A8C1GB35-F1
#
_cell.length_a   1.000
_cell.length_b   1.000
_cell.length_c   1.000
_cell.angle_alpha   90.00
_cell.angle_beta   90.00
_cell.angle_gamma   90.00
#
_symmetry.space_group_name_H-M   'P 1'
#
loop_
_entity.id
_entity.type
_entity.pdbx_description
1 polymer ?
#
loop_
_entity_poly.entity_id
_entity_poly.type
_entity_poly.pdbx_seq_one_letter_code
_entity_poly.pdbx_strand_id
1 'polypeptide(L)'
;MCLRVKFYPPDPATLKEEITRYLVFLQIKRDLYHGRLLCKSSDAATLAAFILQAEIGDYDPGKHPEGYSSKFQFFPKHSERLERRIAEIHKSELIGQSPETAEMNFLRKAQTLETYGVDPHPSKDVSGNAAFLSFTPFGFVVLQGNRRIHFLKWNEVTKLKFEGKTFHIYATHQEDQKIILTYFATTPEACKHLWKCGVENQAFYQFEKSSQVRTVSSSNLFFKGSRFRYSGKVAKEVMEQSAKIRREPPEIHRSGLVPSRSCPSITHGPRQSSVPRTRRRAVHISIMEGLESLRDSGHSTPVRSGSDGNSFLHSYRNQAEGGNRTRMAEFSEDSYSPSDSVLPTPVDSSPINENSIIIYSPLCCSKPTMFLSLHCMSR
;
A
#
# COMPACT_ATOMS: atom_id res chain seq x y z
N MET A 1 -10.18 2.74 15.82
CA MET A 1 -8.87 3.18 15.27
C MET A 1 -8.13 1.92 14.87
N CYS A 2 -7.50 1.84 13.70
CA CYS A 2 -6.55 0.75 13.41
C CYS A 2 -5.12 1.30 13.45
N LEU A 3 -4.20 0.57 14.07
CA LEU A 3 -2.79 0.96 14.09
C LEU A 3 -2.17 0.68 12.70
N ARG A 4 -1.46 1.67 12.16
CA ARG A 4 -0.81 1.62 10.84
C ARG A 4 0.57 2.27 10.90
N VAL A 5 1.50 1.74 10.14
CA VAL A 5 2.79 2.41 9.90
C VAL A 5 2.56 3.51 8.86
N LYS A 6 2.78 4.76 9.25
CA LYS A 6 2.71 5.92 8.34
C LYS A 6 4.03 6.15 7.59
N PHE A 7 5.15 5.99 8.29
CA PHE A 7 6.48 6.15 7.74
C PHE A 7 7.26 4.85 7.96
N TYR A 8 7.53 4.13 6.87
CA TYR A 8 8.31 2.90 6.94
C TYR A 8 9.79 3.22 7.24
N PRO A 9 10.48 2.43 8.07
CA PRO A 9 11.91 2.61 8.26
C PRO A 9 12.66 2.20 6.98
N PRO A 10 13.65 2.95 6.49
CA PRO A 10 14.51 2.52 5.39
C PRO A 10 15.25 1.21 5.71
N ASP A 11 15.63 1.03 6.98
CA ASP A 11 16.20 -0.22 7.51
C ASP A 11 15.50 -0.57 8.84
N PRO A 12 14.59 -1.57 8.86
CA PRO A 12 13.92 -2.01 10.08
C PRO A 12 14.86 -2.52 11.16
N ALA A 13 16.08 -2.97 10.82
CA ALA A 13 17.04 -3.46 11.80
C ALA A 13 17.59 -2.32 12.70
N THR A 14 17.52 -1.07 12.24
CA THR A 14 17.93 0.11 13.03
C THR A 14 16.94 0.47 14.14
N LEU A 15 15.71 -0.04 14.09
CA LEU A 15 14.72 0.21 15.13
C LEU A 15 15.19 -0.43 16.43
N LYS A 16 15.30 0.37 17.50
CA LYS A 16 15.84 -0.07 18.79
C LYS A 16 14.98 -1.15 19.44
N GLU A 17 13.69 -0.87 19.60
CA GLU A 17 12.78 -1.75 20.35
C GLU A 17 12.22 -2.86 19.46
N GLU A 18 12.21 -4.08 20.00
CA GLU A 18 11.64 -5.26 19.33
C GLU A 18 10.16 -5.09 19.03
N ILE A 19 9.39 -4.54 19.97
CA ILE A 19 7.96 -4.28 19.76
C ILE A 19 7.70 -3.43 18.53
N THR A 20 8.55 -2.44 18.25
CA THR A 20 8.41 -1.58 17.07
C THR A 20 8.71 -2.37 15.79
N ARG A 21 9.73 -3.24 15.82
CA ARG A 21 10.02 -4.14 14.69
C ARG A 21 8.88 -5.11 14.45
N TYR A 22 8.34 -5.70 15.51
CA TYR A 22 7.18 -6.60 15.43
C TYR A 22 5.94 -5.90 14.83
N LEU A 23 5.66 -4.64 15.22
CA LEU A 23 4.57 -3.87 14.63
C LEU A 23 4.78 -3.58 13.14
N VAL A 24 6.02 -3.33 12.71
CA VAL A 24 6.38 -3.19 11.30
C VAL A 24 6.24 -4.53 10.57
N PHE A 25 6.64 -5.64 11.18
CA PHE A 25 6.44 -6.99 10.67
C PHE A 25 4.95 -7.28 10.43
N LEU A 26 4.07 -7.02 11.41
CA LEU A 26 2.63 -7.20 11.26
C LEU A 26 2.05 -6.33 10.13
N GLN A 27 2.52 -5.09 10.01
CA GLN A 27 2.10 -4.19 8.94
C GLN A 27 2.46 -4.74 7.55
N ILE A 28 3.70 -5.20 7.36
CA ILE A 28 4.18 -5.69 6.07
C ILE A 28 3.61 -7.08 5.76
N LYS A 29 3.44 -7.94 6.77
CA LYS A 29 2.69 -9.21 6.64
C LYS A 29 1.28 -8.95 6.10
N ARG A 30 0.61 -7.91 6.59
CA ARG A 30 -0.69 -7.49 6.06
C ARG A 30 -0.60 -6.97 4.63
N ASP A 31 0.47 -6.24 4.29
CA ASP A 31 0.68 -5.77 2.91
C ASP A 31 0.94 -6.94 1.95
N LEU A 32 1.60 -8.00 2.40
CA LEU A 32 1.74 -9.26 1.67
C LEU A 32 0.38 -9.94 1.45
N TYR A 33 -0.41 -10.06 2.52
CA TYR A 33 -1.74 -10.67 2.49
C TYR A 33 -2.75 -9.93 1.59
N HIS A 34 -2.66 -8.60 1.50
CA HIS A 34 -3.52 -7.82 0.60
C HIS A 34 -2.90 -7.58 -0.78
N GLY A 35 -1.73 -8.16 -1.07
CA GLY A 35 -1.09 -8.03 -2.38
C GLY A 35 -0.50 -6.66 -2.69
N ARG A 36 -0.19 -5.86 -1.67
CA ARG A 36 0.48 -4.57 -1.81
C ARG A 36 2.00 -4.72 -1.89
N LEU A 37 2.54 -5.80 -1.33
CA LEU A 37 3.95 -6.16 -1.43
C LEU A 37 4.17 -7.12 -2.61
N LEU A 38 4.55 -6.58 -3.77
CA LEU A 38 4.83 -7.35 -4.98
C LEU A 38 6.18 -8.04 -4.85
N CYS A 39 6.21 -9.34 -5.16
CA CYS A 39 7.40 -10.16 -5.08
C CYS A 39 7.32 -11.33 -6.06
N LYS A 40 8.47 -11.88 -6.41
CA LYS A 40 8.55 -13.11 -7.23
C LYS A 40 8.13 -14.31 -6.39
N SER A 41 7.69 -15.38 -7.03
CA SER A 41 7.24 -16.60 -6.35
C SER A 41 8.25 -17.19 -5.36
N SER A 42 9.55 -17.08 -5.64
CA SER A 42 10.62 -17.49 -4.70
C SER A 42 10.63 -16.66 -3.42
N ASP A 43 10.54 -15.33 -3.57
CA ASP A 43 10.55 -14.39 -2.45
C ASP A 43 9.27 -14.50 -1.62
N ALA A 44 8.13 -14.70 -2.29
CA ALA A 44 6.86 -15.01 -1.65
C ALA A 44 6.99 -16.25 -0.76
N ALA A 45 7.55 -17.35 -1.28
CA ALA A 45 7.74 -18.57 -0.51
C ALA A 45 8.63 -18.34 0.73
N THR A 46 9.75 -17.63 0.57
CA THR A 46 10.64 -17.29 1.68
C THR A 46 9.95 -16.41 2.74
N LEU A 47 9.21 -15.38 2.32
CA LEU A 47 8.49 -14.49 3.24
C LEU A 47 7.41 -15.25 4.02
N ALA A 48 6.63 -16.09 3.34
CA ALA A 48 5.61 -16.91 3.99
C ALA A 48 6.23 -17.95 4.93
N ALA A 49 7.38 -18.54 4.58
CA ALA A 49 8.10 -19.45 5.47
C ALA A 49 8.59 -18.75 6.74
N PHE A 50 9.08 -17.50 6.67
CA PHE A 50 9.40 -16.72 7.87
C PHE A 50 8.18 -16.42 8.74
N ILE A 51 7.03 -16.08 8.13
CA ILE A 51 5.78 -15.89 8.87
C ILE A 51 5.38 -17.19 9.58
N LEU A 52 5.48 -18.32 8.88
CA LEU A 52 5.15 -19.63 9.43
C LEU A 52 6.07 -19.98 10.61
N GLN A 53 7.38 -19.85 10.45
CA GLN A 53 8.36 -20.06 11.53
C GLN A 53 8.07 -19.17 12.74
N ALA A 54 7.73 -17.90 12.52
CA ALA A 54 7.43 -16.96 13.61
C ALA A 54 6.15 -17.32 14.39
N GLU A 55 5.19 -18.00 13.75
CA GLU A 55 3.90 -18.33 14.36
C GLU A 55 3.84 -19.71 15.02
N ILE A 56 4.44 -20.71 14.40
CA ILE A 56 4.35 -22.11 14.86
C ILE A 56 5.68 -22.70 15.35
N GLY A 57 6.78 -21.97 15.19
CA GLY A 57 8.12 -22.44 15.52
C GLY A 57 8.58 -23.55 14.58
N ASP A 58 9.57 -24.32 15.04
CA ASP A 58 10.24 -25.34 14.24
C ASP A 58 9.29 -26.41 13.69
N TYR A 59 9.63 -26.93 12.51
CA TYR A 59 8.91 -28.06 11.95
C TYR A 59 9.00 -29.32 12.83
N ASP A 60 7.84 -29.78 13.29
CA ASP A 60 7.63 -31.04 13.99
C ASP A 60 6.79 -32.02 13.12
N PRO A 61 7.32 -33.19 12.70
CA PRO A 61 6.57 -34.17 11.89
C PRO A 61 5.26 -34.66 12.52
N GLY A 62 5.16 -34.69 13.86
CA GLY A 62 3.96 -35.10 14.57
C GLY A 62 2.87 -34.02 14.60
N LYS A 63 3.27 -32.74 14.51
CA LYS A 63 2.33 -31.60 14.50
C LYS A 63 2.03 -31.06 13.10
N HIS A 64 2.94 -31.27 12.15
CA HIS A 64 2.91 -30.68 10.81
C HIS A 64 2.81 -31.76 9.73
N PRO A 65 1.59 -32.31 9.51
CA PRO A 65 1.36 -33.29 8.44
C PRO A 65 1.54 -32.65 7.06
N GLU A 66 1.55 -33.46 6.00
CA GLU A 66 1.57 -32.95 4.63
C GLU A 66 0.43 -31.94 4.38
N GLY A 67 0.72 -30.84 3.68
CA GLY A 67 -0.23 -29.75 3.45
C GLY A 67 -0.53 -28.86 4.67
N TYR A 68 0.24 -28.95 5.78
CA TYR A 68 0.01 -28.07 6.93
C TYR A 68 0.11 -26.57 6.60
N SER A 69 0.98 -26.19 5.65
CA SER A 69 1.16 -24.80 5.21
C SER A 69 -0.11 -24.21 4.58
N SER A 70 -0.95 -25.02 3.93
CA SER A 70 -2.21 -24.61 3.30
C SER A 70 -3.26 -24.10 4.29
N LYS A 71 -3.09 -24.37 5.59
CA LYS A 71 -3.99 -23.87 6.67
C LYS A 71 -3.80 -22.37 6.94
N PHE A 72 -2.70 -21.80 6.47
CA PHE A 72 -2.32 -20.41 6.70
C PHE A 72 -2.56 -19.60 5.43
N GLN A 73 -3.31 -18.51 5.55
CA GLN A 73 -3.54 -17.61 4.43
C GLN A 73 -2.49 -16.49 4.41
N PHE A 74 -1.39 -16.70 3.68
CA PHE A 74 -0.32 -15.71 3.51
C PHE A 74 -0.59 -14.70 2.39
N PHE A 75 -1.31 -15.15 1.36
CA PHE A 75 -1.55 -14.42 0.11
C PHE A 75 -3.05 -14.40 -0.28
N PRO A 76 -3.48 -13.48 -1.16
CA PRO A 76 -4.84 -13.51 -1.74
C PRO A 76 -5.15 -14.76 -2.56
N LYS A 77 -4.16 -15.27 -3.32
CA LYS A 77 -4.25 -16.47 -4.15
C LYS A 77 -3.12 -17.42 -3.76
N HIS A 78 -3.43 -18.69 -3.63
CA HIS A 78 -2.48 -19.73 -3.25
C HIS A 78 -2.38 -20.74 -4.39
N SER A 79 -1.17 -21.26 -4.61
CA SER A 79 -0.96 -22.40 -5.51
C SER A 79 -0.30 -23.51 -4.71
N GLU A 80 -0.66 -24.75 -5.02
CA GLU A 80 -0.09 -25.92 -4.36
C GLU A 80 1.45 -25.97 -4.49
N ARG A 81 1.98 -25.50 -5.63
CA ARG A 81 3.42 -25.36 -5.85
C ARG A 81 4.06 -24.39 -4.85
N LEU A 82 3.41 -23.25 -4.58
CA LEU A 82 3.89 -22.28 -3.61
C LEU A 82 3.81 -22.83 -2.18
N GLU A 83 2.73 -23.51 -1.83
CA GLU A 83 2.54 -24.14 -0.51
C GLU A 83 3.58 -25.22 -0.21
N ARG A 84 3.89 -26.07 -1.21
CA ARG A 84 4.99 -27.04 -1.12
C ARG A 84 6.33 -26.35 -0.91
N ARG A 85 6.61 -25.29 -1.68
CA ARG A 85 7.87 -24.55 -1.54
C ARG A 85 8.01 -23.88 -0.17
N ILE A 86 6.92 -23.34 0.39
CA ILE A 86 6.90 -22.76 1.74
C ILE A 86 7.24 -23.84 2.77
N ALA A 87 6.59 -25.01 2.67
CA ALA A 87 6.82 -26.11 3.59
C ALA A 87 8.27 -26.65 3.49
N GLU A 88 8.83 -26.74 2.30
CA GLU A 88 10.24 -27.11 2.10
C GLU A 88 11.19 -26.16 2.83
N ILE A 89 11.08 -24.85 2.59
CA ILE A 89 11.94 -23.84 3.22
C ILE A 89 11.80 -23.89 4.75
N HIS A 90 10.57 -23.99 5.26
CA HIS A 90 10.32 -24.11 6.70
C HIS A 90 10.99 -25.35 7.31
N LYS A 91 10.97 -26.49 6.59
CA LYS A 91 11.56 -27.76 7.05
C LYS A 91 13.08 -27.77 6.97
N SER A 92 13.70 -27.18 5.95
CA SER A 92 15.13 -27.35 5.70
C SER A 92 16.00 -26.15 6.08
N GLU A 93 15.46 -24.93 6.06
CA GLU A 93 16.27 -23.70 6.15
C GLU A 93 16.02 -22.90 7.45
N LEU A 94 14.87 -23.09 8.12
CA LEU A 94 14.44 -22.22 9.22
C LEU A 94 14.51 -22.86 10.62
N ILE A 95 14.86 -24.14 10.74
CA ILE A 95 14.97 -24.85 12.02
C ILE A 95 15.91 -24.12 12.97
N GLY A 96 15.48 -23.95 14.22
CA GLY A 96 16.22 -23.30 15.30
C GLY A 96 16.12 -21.78 15.29
N GLN A 97 15.43 -21.16 14.32
CA GLN A 97 15.17 -19.72 14.37
C GLN A 97 14.07 -19.41 15.37
N SER A 98 14.37 -18.52 16.32
CA SER A 98 13.34 -17.95 17.19
C SER A 98 12.35 -17.07 16.41
N PRO A 99 11.13 -16.83 16.91
CA PRO A 99 10.18 -15.92 16.27
C PRO A 99 10.76 -14.54 15.97
N GLU A 100 11.52 -13.96 16.90
CA GLU A 100 12.19 -12.67 16.75
C GLU A 100 13.16 -12.66 15.55
N THR A 101 13.89 -13.77 15.39
CA THR A 101 14.88 -13.94 14.33
C THR A 101 14.20 -14.10 12.98
N ALA A 102 13.14 -14.91 12.91
CA ALA A 102 12.34 -15.10 11.71
C ALA A 102 11.66 -13.79 11.28
N GLU A 103 11.07 -13.04 12.21
CA GLU A 103 10.49 -11.70 11.97
C GLU A 103 11.54 -10.71 11.44
N MET A 104 12.73 -10.68 12.03
CA MET A 104 13.81 -9.83 11.57
C MET A 104 14.26 -10.20 10.15
N ASN A 105 14.40 -11.50 9.85
CA ASN A 105 14.80 -11.96 8.52
C ASN A 105 13.71 -11.67 7.48
N PHE A 106 12.43 -11.79 7.85
CA PHE A 106 11.31 -11.32 7.04
C PHE A 106 11.44 -9.84 6.71
N LEU A 107 11.68 -8.98 7.71
CA LEU A 107 11.83 -7.54 7.51
C LEU A 107 13.00 -7.20 6.59
N ARG A 108 14.16 -7.85 6.79
CA ARG A 108 15.35 -7.71 5.93
C ARG A 108 15.10 -8.14 4.50
N LYS A 109 14.28 -9.16 4.27
CA LYS A 109 13.88 -9.57 2.92
C LYS A 109 12.88 -8.58 2.32
N ALA A 110 11.85 -8.20 3.08
CA ALA A 110 10.78 -7.32 2.61
C ALA A 110 11.27 -5.94 2.19
N GLN A 111 12.24 -5.34 2.90
CA GLN A 111 12.82 -4.04 2.52
C GLN A 111 13.52 -4.03 1.16
N THR A 112 13.93 -5.21 0.65
CA THR A 112 14.59 -5.32 -0.66
C THR A 112 13.58 -5.32 -1.82
N LEU A 113 12.29 -5.48 -1.52
CA LEU A 113 11.25 -5.54 -2.53
C LEU A 113 10.87 -4.13 -3.02
N GLU A 114 10.57 -4.04 -4.30
CA GLU A 114 10.34 -2.77 -5.00
C GLU A 114 9.13 -1.99 -4.46
N THR A 115 8.11 -2.69 -3.96
CA THR A 115 6.92 -2.06 -3.38
C THR A 115 6.93 -2.01 -1.85
N TYR A 116 8.10 -2.14 -1.22
CA TYR A 116 8.25 -1.92 0.22
C TYR A 116 7.78 -0.51 0.62
N GLY A 117 6.85 -0.46 1.56
CA GLY A 117 6.29 0.81 2.07
C GLY A 117 5.41 1.57 1.07
N VAL A 118 4.99 0.94 -0.03
CA VAL A 118 4.08 1.55 -1.01
C VAL A 118 2.67 1.65 -0.44
N ASP A 119 2.16 2.89 -0.41
CA ASP A 119 0.74 3.20 -0.22
C ASP A 119 0.19 3.87 -1.48
N PRO A 120 -0.55 3.14 -2.33
CA PRO A 120 -0.95 3.62 -3.65
C PRO A 120 -2.08 4.63 -3.57
N HIS A 121 -1.85 5.80 -4.15
CA HIS A 121 -2.87 6.79 -4.47
C HIS A 121 -3.32 6.62 -5.92
N PRO A 122 -4.57 6.18 -6.18
CA PRO A 122 -5.09 6.05 -7.54
C PRO A 122 -5.11 7.40 -8.25
N SER A 123 -4.60 7.45 -9.47
CA SER A 123 -4.52 8.64 -10.32
C SER A 123 -4.51 8.24 -11.79
N LYS A 124 -4.51 9.22 -12.68
CA LYS A 124 -4.31 9.04 -14.13
C LYS A 124 -3.08 9.80 -14.61
N ASP A 125 -2.38 9.26 -15.59
CA ASP A 125 -1.36 10.00 -16.33
C ASP A 125 -1.99 10.97 -17.34
N VAL A 126 -1.14 11.69 -18.08
CA VAL A 126 -1.57 12.63 -19.14
C VAL A 126 -2.26 11.96 -20.33
N SER A 127 -2.04 10.66 -20.52
CA SER A 127 -2.67 9.84 -21.56
C SER A 127 -3.98 9.21 -21.08
N GLY A 128 -4.36 9.41 -19.81
CA GLY A 128 -5.57 8.84 -19.20
C GLY A 128 -5.41 7.43 -18.63
N ASN A 129 -4.20 6.84 -18.68
CA ASN A 129 -3.94 5.52 -18.13
C ASN A 129 -3.95 5.55 -16.60
N ALA A 130 -4.43 4.47 -15.98
CA ALA A 130 -4.39 4.32 -14.54
C ALA A 130 -2.95 4.25 -14.02
N ALA A 131 -2.65 5.09 -13.03
CA ALA A 131 -1.36 5.15 -12.37
C ALA A 131 -1.56 5.18 -10.85
N PHE A 132 -0.67 4.51 -10.12
CA PHE A 132 -0.66 4.50 -8.66
C PHE A 132 0.57 5.24 -8.16
N LEU A 133 0.35 6.35 -7.47
CA LEU A 133 1.40 7.22 -6.96
C LEU A 133 1.66 6.89 -5.49
N SER A 134 2.93 6.79 -5.09
CA SER A 134 3.28 6.45 -3.71
C SER A 134 4.53 7.16 -3.24
N PHE A 135 4.59 7.37 -1.93
CA PHE A 135 5.75 7.92 -1.24
C PHE A 135 6.32 6.83 -0.34
N THR A 136 7.59 6.52 -0.54
CA THR A 136 8.31 5.46 0.17
C THR A 136 9.44 6.08 0.98
N PRO A 137 10.13 5.31 1.84
CA PRO A 137 11.31 5.81 2.56
C PRO A 137 12.43 6.28 1.63
N PHE A 138 12.48 5.75 0.40
CA PHE A 138 13.54 6.02 -0.57
C PHE A 138 13.20 7.15 -1.55
N GLY A 139 11.91 7.41 -1.77
CA GLY A 139 11.49 8.42 -2.74
C GLY A 139 10.05 8.28 -3.19
N PHE A 140 9.75 8.97 -4.28
CA PHE A 140 8.48 8.92 -4.99
C PHE A 140 8.47 7.81 -6.04
N VAL A 141 7.38 7.04 -6.08
CA VAL A 141 7.20 5.89 -6.97
C VAL A 141 5.91 6.04 -7.76
N VAL A 142 5.94 5.65 -9.03
CA VAL A 142 4.74 5.49 -9.85
C VAL A 142 4.68 4.08 -10.40
N LEU A 143 3.56 3.40 -10.14
CA LEU A 143 3.25 2.09 -10.70
C LEU A 143 2.14 2.21 -11.75
N GLN A 144 2.29 1.52 -12.86
CA GLN A 144 1.23 1.27 -13.84
C GLN A 144 1.08 -0.24 -14.03
N GLY A 145 -0.10 -0.76 -13.70
CA GLY A 145 -0.29 -2.19 -13.49
C GLY A 145 0.70 -2.71 -12.44
N ASN A 146 1.47 -3.73 -12.80
CA ASN A 146 2.51 -4.26 -11.91
C ASN A 146 3.86 -3.56 -12.08
N ARG A 147 4.04 -2.67 -13.07
CA ARG A 147 5.36 -2.11 -13.42
C ARG A 147 5.63 -0.80 -12.72
N ARG A 148 6.84 -0.62 -12.19
CA ARG A 148 7.33 0.69 -11.78
C ARG A 148 7.81 1.47 -13.00
N ILE A 149 7.08 2.52 -13.35
CA ILE A 149 7.40 3.39 -14.49
C ILE A 149 8.27 4.58 -14.09
N HIS A 150 8.16 5.06 -12.85
CA HIS A 150 9.02 6.11 -12.32
C HIS A 150 9.47 5.82 -10.90
N PHE A 151 10.72 6.18 -10.63
CA PHE A 151 11.29 6.23 -9.30
C PHE A 151 12.15 7.48 -9.19
N LEU A 152 11.75 8.40 -8.32
CA LEU A 152 12.47 9.64 -8.05
C LEU A 152 12.92 9.61 -6.60
N LYS A 153 14.23 9.59 -6.39
CA LYS A 153 14.79 9.65 -5.04
C LYS A 153 14.44 10.98 -4.40
N TRP A 154 14.40 10.99 -3.07
CA TRP A 154 14.06 12.20 -2.34
C TRP A 154 14.95 13.41 -2.72
N ASN A 155 16.26 13.22 -2.86
CA ASN A 155 17.18 14.29 -3.28
C ASN A 155 16.96 14.80 -4.72
N GLU A 156 16.25 14.04 -5.56
CA GLU A 156 15.88 14.44 -6.92
C GLU A 156 14.57 15.26 -6.92
N VAL A 157 13.68 15.04 -5.95
CA VAL A 157 12.39 15.75 -5.84
C VAL A 157 12.59 17.16 -5.32
N THR A 158 12.39 18.16 -6.19
CA THR A 158 12.64 19.57 -5.86
C THR A 158 11.38 20.29 -5.36
N LYS A 159 10.20 19.97 -5.91
CA LYS A 159 8.95 20.61 -5.51
C LYS A 159 7.73 19.73 -5.77
N LEU A 160 6.76 19.80 -4.86
CA LEU A 160 5.43 19.19 -5.00
C LEU A 160 4.38 20.30 -5.07
N LYS A 161 3.50 20.24 -6.06
CA LYS A 161 2.36 21.17 -6.22
C LYS A 161 1.08 20.43 -6.54
N PHE A 162 -0.04 21.07 -6.26
CA PHE A 162 -1.33 20.63 -6.78
C PHE A 162 -2.21 21.84 -7.13
N GLU A 163 -3.08 21.66 -8.11
CA GLU A 163 -4.10 22.61 -8.53
C GLU A 163 -5.36 21.87 -8.95
N GLY A 164 -6.46 22.06 -8.23
CA GLY A 164 -7.68 21.27 -8.43
C GLY A 164 -7.39 19.78 -8.29
N LYS A 165 -7.61 19.02 -9.37
CA LYS A 165 -7.33 17.57 -9.45
C LYS A 165 -5.92 17.25 -9.95
N THR A 166 -5.15 18.24 -10.35
CA THR A 166 -3.85 18.06 -11.00
C THR A 166 -2.73 18.11 -9.98
N PHE A 167 -1.89 17.08 -9.98
CA PHE A 167 -0.70 16.96 -9.14
C PHE A 167 0.56 17.08 -10.00
N HIS A 168 1.50 17.91 -9.57
CA HIS A 168 2.78 18.11 -10.25
C HIS A 168 3.95 17.79 -9.33
N ILE A 169 4.89 17.01 -9.86
CA ILE A 169 6.17 16.74 -9.24
C ILE A 169 7.27 17.33 -10.12
N TYR A 170 8.03 18.25 -9.53
CA TYR A 170 9.23 18.77 -10.12
C TYR A 170 10.41 17.98 -9.56
N ALA A 171 11.25 17.48 -10.44
CA ALA A 171 12.46 16.77 -10.06
C ALA A 171 13.63 17.14 -10.98
N THR A 172 14.83 16.91 -10.48
CA THR A 172 16.07 17.01 -11.26
C THR A 172 16.58 15.59 -11.47
N HIS A 173 16.69 15.17 -12.72
CA HIS A 173 17.25 13.88 -13.11
C HIS A 173 18.64 14.09 -13.73
N GLN A 174 19.41 13.00 -13.91
CA GLN A 174 20.77 12.93 -14.47
C GLN A 174 21.19 14.16 -15.31
N GLU A 175 22.35 14.76 -15.00
CA GLU A 175 22.90 15.97 -15.67
C GLU A 175 22.07 17.26 -15.47
N ASP A 176 21.47 17.44 -14.29
CA ASP A 176 20.64 18.61 -13.94
C ASP A 176 19.40 18.84 -14.83
N GLN A 177 18.96 17.79 -15.54
CA GLN A 177 17.76 17.85 -16.35
C GLN A 177 16.51 17.99 -15.48
N LYS A 178 15.83 19.12 -15.59
CA LYS A 178 14.57 19.37 -14.88
C LYS A 178 13.42 18.65 -15.56
N ILE A 179 12.76 17.75 -14.83
CA ILE A 179 11.57 17.04 -15.27
C ILE A 179 10.35 17.48 -14.45
N ILE A 180 9.19 17.47 -15.10
CA ILE A 180 7.90 17.75 -14.46
C ILE A 180 6.96 16.60 -14.79
N LEU A 181 6.62 15.80 -13.78
CA LEU A 181 5.60 14.76 -13.92
C LEU A 181 4.24 15.32 -13.51
N THR A 182 3.21 15.03 -14.32
CA THR A 182 1.85 15.52 -14.10
C THR A 182 0.88 14.34 -14.05
N TYR A 183 0.06 14.31 -13.00
CA TYR A 183 -0.95 13.28 -12.77
C TYR A 183 -2.27 13.89 -12.32
N PHE A 184 -3.36 13.16 -12.53
CA PHE A 184 -4.72 13.60 -12.23
C PHE A 184 -5.36 12.69 -11.19
N ALA A 185 -5.70 13.25 -10.03
CA ALA A 185 -6.48 12.55 -9.01
C ALA A 185 -7.97 12.52 -9.39
N THR A 186 -8.75 11.66 -8.72
CA THR A 186 -10.20 11.55 -8.93
C THR A 186 -10.95 12.82 -8.48
N THR A 187 -10.54 13.40 -7.35
CA THR A 187 -11.14 14.59 -6.75
C THR A 187 -10.06 15.59 -6.28
N PRO A 188 -10.39 16.89 -6.14
CA PRO A 188 -9.47 17.87 -5.60
C PRO A 188 -9.02 17.56 -4.17
N GLU A 189 -9.89 16.96 -3.36
CA GLU A 189 -9.60 16.56 -1.98
C GLU A 189 -8.58 15.43 -1.96
N ALA A 190 -8.72 14.44 -2.84
CA ALA A 190 -7.75 13.36 -3.02
C ALA A 190 -6.39 13.92 -3.48
N CYS A 191 -6.40 14.87 -4.41
CA CYS A 191 -5.17 15.53 -4.89
C CYS A 191 -4.46 16.31 -3.76
N LYS A 192 -5.23 17.06 -2.96
CA LYS A 192 -4.73 17.78 -1.78
C LYS A 192 -4.16 16.83 -0.74
N HIS A 193 -4.80 15.69 -0.51
CA HIS A 193 -4.30 14.64 0.39
C HIS A 193 -2.98 14.07 -0.12
N LEU A 194 -2.92 13.66 -1.39
CA LEU A 194 -1.70 13.17 -2.04
C LEU A 194 -0.55 14.16 -1.87
N TRP A 195 -0.79 15.45 -2.14
CA TRP A 195 0.20 16.50 -1.94
C TRP A 195 0.67 16.62 -0.49
N LYS A 196 -0.24 16.59 0.49
CA LYS A 196 0.12 16.61 1.91
C LYS A 196 0.97 15.40 2.29
N CYS A 197 0.60 14.19 1.84
CA CYS A 197 1.39 12.98 2.07
C CYS A 197 2.79 13.12 1.50
N GLY A 198 2.93 13.66 0.29
CA GLY A 198 4.24 13.89 -0.31
C GLY A 198 5.09 14.87 0.48
N VAL A 199 4.51 16.00 0.90
CA VAL A 199 5.22 17.00 1.72
C VAL A 199 5.62 16.42 3.09
N GLU A 200 4.74 15.64 3.72
CA GLU A 200 5.03 15.00 5.01
C GLU A 200 6.15 13.95 4.90
N ASN A 201 6.12 13.11 3.87
CA ASN A 201 7.17 12.11 3.65
C ASN A 201 8.50 12.77 3.31
N GLN A 202 8.50 13.78 2.45
CA GLN A 202 9.70 14.56 2.13
C GLN A 202 10.29 15.20 3.39
N ALA A 203 9.45 15.82 4.22
CA ALA A 203 9.86 16.40 5.49
C ALA A 203 10.46 15.35 6.43
N PHE A 204 9.78 14.20 6.58
CA PHE A 204 10.20 13.15 7.50
C PHE A 204 11.55 12.53 7.12
N TYR A 205 11.78 12.23 5.84
CA TYR A 205 12.98 11.50 5.40
C TYR A 205 14.18 12.40 5.03
N GLN A 206 13.97 13.65 4.58
CA GLN A 206 15.09 14.49 4.13
C GLN A 206 15.66 15.42 5.19
N PHE A 207 14.84 15.89 6.13
CA PHE A 207 15.28 16.93 7.06
C PHE A 207 15.95 16.34 8.30
N GLU A 208 16.93 17.05 8.84
CA GLU A 208 17.60 16.63 10.06
C GLU A 208 16.81 17.01 11.31
N LYS A 209 16.14 18.17 11.26
CA LYS A 209 15.31 18.68 12.36
C LYS A 209 13.97 19.16 11.83
N SER A 210 12.90 18.91 12.57
CA SER A 210 11.55 19.39 12.26
C SER A 210 11.47 20.92 12.19
N SER A 211 12.33 21.63 12.92
CA SER A 211 12.43 23.10 12.89
C SER A 211 12.93 23.66 11.56
N GLN A 212 13.65 22.87 10.75
CA GLN A 212 14.12 23.29 9.42
C GLN A 212 13.01 23.19 8.35
N VAL A 213 11.92 22.47 8.64
CA VAL A 213 10.83 22.24 7.68
C VAL A 213 10.02 23.53 7.52
N ARG A 214 10.13 24.14 6.35
CA ARG A 214 9.40 25.37 6.01
C ARG A 214 7.95 25.06 5.65
N THR A 215 7.07 26.06 5.77
CA THR A 215 5.69 25.94 5.28
C THR A 215 5.69 25.86 3.76
N VAL A 216 5.07 24.82 3.21
CA VAL A 216 4.96 24.62 1.76
C VAL A 216 3.63 25.20 1.28
N SER A 217 3.65 25.89 0.14
CA SER A 217 2.46 26.39 -0.56
C SER A 217 2.21 25.57 -1.82
N SER A 218 0.95 25.18 -2.05
CA SER A 218 0.55 24.46 -3.27
C SER A 218 0.64 25.34 -4.53
N SER A 219 0.56 26.67 -4.37
CA SER A 219 0.51 27.65 -5.46
C SER A 219 1.44 28.83 -5.17
N ASN A 220 1.90 29.51 -6.22
CA ASN A 220 2.74 30.72 -6.12
C ASN A 220 1.91 32.01 -5.97
N LEU A 221 0.57 31.93 -6.06
CA LEU A 221 -0.33 33.07 -5.92
C LEU A 221 -0.68 33.30 -4.44
N PHE A 222 -0.50 34.53 -3.95
CA PHE A 222 -0.51 34.90 -2.54
C PHE A 222 -1.85 34.70 -1.79
N PHE A 223 -2.95 34.39 -2.49
CA PHE A 223 -4.29 34.25 -1.88
C PHE A 223 -5.13 33.03 -2.33
N LYS A 224 -4.61 32.17 -3.23
CA LYS A 224 -5.39 31.07 -3.83
C LYS A 224 -4.79 29.67 -3.60
N GLY A 225 -3.77 29.55 -2.75
CA GLY A 225 -3.03 28.31 -2.49
C GLY A 225 -3.31 27.68 -1.12
N SER A 226 -3.29 26.35 -1.06
CA SER A 226 -3.24 25.63 0.21
C SER A 226 -1.84 25.74 0.82
N ARG A 227 -1.76 26.16 2.08
CA ARG A 227 -0.51 26.17 2.85
C ARG A 227 -0.50 25.00 3.81
N PHE A 228 0.63 24.30 3.87
CA PHE A 228 0.83 23.19 4.79
C PHE A 228 2.12 23.37 5.57
N ARG A 229 2.00 23.27 6.89
CA ARG A 229 3.12 23.28 7.81
C ARG A 229 3.19 21.91 8.45
N TYR A 230 4.30 21.23 8.22
CA TYR A 230 4.63 19.98 8.91
C TYR A 230 4.69 20.22 10.42
N SER A 231 4.06 19.34 11.19
CA SER A 231 3.98 19.46 12.66
C SER A 231 4.50 18.23 13.41
N GLY A 232 5.07 17.26 12.69
CA GLY A 232 5.64 16.04 13.25
C GLY A 232 7.12 16.18 13.61
N LYS A 233 7.72 15.07 14.08
CA LYS A 233 9.18 14.94 14.18
C LYS A 233 9.70 14.19 12.97
N VAL A 234 10.86 14.58 12.49
CA VAL A 234 11.52 13.94 11.34
C VAL A 234 12.19 12.64 11.76
N ALA A 235 12.58 11.80 10.80
CA ALA A 235 13.13 10.47 11.05
C ALA A 235 14.31 10.52 12.02
N LYS A 236 15.27 11.44 11.83
CA LYS A 236 16.45 11.56 12.71
C LYS A 236 16.06 11.83 14.16
N GLU A 237 15.16 12.78 14.41
CA GLU A 237 14.65 13.10 15.75
C GLU A 237 13.91 11.91 16.40
N VAL A 238 13.14 11.15 15.60
CA VAL A 238 12.44 9.95 16.08
C VAL A 238 13.45 8.89 16.51
N MET A 239 14.48 8.66 15.70
CA MET A 239 15.53 7.68 16.00
C MET A 239 16.36 8.09 17.23
N GLU A 240 16.74 9.36 17.34
CA GLU A 240 17.47 9.91 18.50
C GLU A 240 16.66 9.77 19.81
N GLN A 241 15.34 9.96 19.75
CA GLN A 241 14.48 9.79 20.91
C GLN A 241 14.29 8.32 21.27
N SER A 242 14.11 7.46 20.26
CA SER A 242 14.07 6.01 20.46
C SER A 242 15.35 5.50 21.11
N ALA A 243 16.51 6.02 20.69
CA ALA A 243 17.81 5.69 21.28
C ALA A 243 17.88 5.99 22.81
N LYS A 244 17.12 6.98 23.30
CA LYS A 244 17.10 7.38 24.72
C LYS A 244 16.16 6.55 25.59
N ILE A 245 15.36 5.64 25.02
CA ILE A 245 14.45 4.79 25.79
C ILE A 245 15.25 3.83 26.68
N ARG A 246 15.01 3.85 27.99
CA ARG A 246 15.70 3.01 29.00
C ARG A 246 14.80 2.00 29.71
N ARG A 247 13.52 1.93 29.34
CA ARG A 247 12.57 0.98 29.93
C ARG A 247 12.93 -0.45 29.57
N GLU A 248 12.49 -1.41 30.38
CA GLU A 248 12.58 -2.82 30.05
C GLU A 248 11.77 -3.13 28.77
N PRO A 249 12.25 -4.02 27.90
CA PRO A 249 11.52 -4.43 26.71
C PRO A 249 10.13 -4.96 27.09
N PRO A 250 9.05 -4.45 26.47
CA PRO A 250 7.71 -4.96 26.75
C PRO A 250 7.56 -6.39 26.22
N GLU A 251 6.77 -7.20 26.91
CA GLU A 251 6.43 -8.56 26.47
C GLU A 251 5.58 -8.53 25.19
N ILE A 252 6.02 -9.28 24.18
CA ILE A 252 5.36 -9.35 22.88
C ILE A 252 4.46 -10.57 22.82
N HIS A 253 3.15 -10.32 22.84
CA HIS A 253 2.15 -11.37 22.65
C HIS A 253 1.95 -11.64 21.17
N ARG A 254 2.64 -12.67 20.66
CA ARG A 254 2.50 -13.17 19.29
C ARG A 254 1.21 -13.96 19.16
N SER A 255 0.11 -13.27 18.88
CA SER A 255 -1.15 -13.93 18.53
C SER A 255 -1.01 -14.50 17.12
N GLY A 256 -0.99 -15.83 16.98
CA GLY A 256 -0.90 -16.51 15.68
C GLY A 256 -2.09 -16.20 14.77
N LEU A 257 -1.96 -16.47 13.46
CA LEU A 257 -3.12 -16.58 12.59
C LEU A 257 -4.05 -17.62 13.20
N VAL A 258 -5.28 -17.23 13.53
CA VAL A 258 -6.33 -18.23 13.74
C VAL A 258 -6.37 -19.04 12.45
N PRO A 259 -6.09 -20.36 12.47
CA PRO A 259 -6.20 -21.19 11.27
C PRO A 259 -7.57 -20.93 10.69
N SER A 260 -7.66 -20.72 9.37
CA SER A 260 -8.90 -20.32 8.68
C SER A 260 -10.01 -21.34 8.94
N ARG A 261 -10.69 -21.17 10.07
CA ARG A 261 -12.01 -21.70 10.36
C ARG A 261 -12.91 -20.53 10.00
N SER A 262 -13.52 -20.66 8.82
CA SER A 262 -14.76 -20.01 8.44
C SER A 262 -15.47 -19.38 9.63
N CYS A 263 -15.74 -18.07 9.55
CA CYS A 263 -16.53 -17.30 10.51
C CYS A 263 -17.65 -18.14 11.14
N PRO A 264 -17.66 -18.37 12.46
CA PRO A 264 -18.91 -18.59 13.15
C PRO A 264 -19.53 -17.20 13.32
N SER A 265 -20.66 -17.03 12.64
CA SER A 265 -21.64 -15.99 12.90
C SER A 265 -21.72 -15.62 14.38
N ILE A 266 -21.95 -14.33 14.65
CA ILE A 266 -22.65 -13.88 15.85
C ILE A 266 -23.80 -14.84 16.11
N THR A 267 -23.78 -15.53 17.25
CA THR A 267 -24.99 -16.06 17.86
C THR A 267 -24.91 -15.84 19.35
N HIS A 268 -25.89 -15.06 19.82
CA HIS A 268 -26.32 -14.94 21.20
C HIS A 268 -26.46 -16.31 21.87
N GLY A 269 -26.38 -16.28 23.21
CA GLY A 269 -26.39 -17.43 24.11
C GLY A 269 -27.58 -18.41 24.02
N PRO A 270 -27.65 -19.34 24.97
CA PRO A 270 -28.18 -20.69 24.74
C PRO A 270 -29.72 -20.72 24.80
N ARG A 271 -30.36 -21.38 23.82
CA ARG A 271 -31.70 -21.93 24.00
C ARG A 271 -31.85 -23.32 23.38
N GLN A 272 -32.64 -24.10 24.08
CA GLN A 272 -32.77 -25.55 24.04
C GLN A 272 -33.51 -26.06 22.79
N SER A 273 -33.27 -27.35 22.53
CA SER A 273 -33.92 -28.31 21.64
C SER A 273 -35.35 -28.03 21.14
N SER A 274 -35.63 -28.31 19.86
CA SER A 274 -36.35 -29.55 19.45
C SER A 274 -36.79 -29.57 17.95
N VAL A 275 -36.51 -30.72 17.28
CA VAL A 275 -37.16 -31.36 16.09
C VAL A 275 -37.02 -30.71 14.67
N PRO A 276 -37.18 -31.45 13.54
CA PRO A 276 -36.05 -31.81 12.67
C PRO A 276 -36.23 -31.57 11.15
N ARG A 277 -35.07 -31.64 10.47
CA ARG A 277 -34.80 -31.90 9.03
C ARG A 277 -36.00 -32.04 8.07
N THR A 278 -36.01 -31.18 7.05
CA THR A 278 -36.30 -31.61 5.67
C THR A 278 -35.32 -31.02 4.66
N ARG A 279 -34.83 -31.91 3.81
CA ARG A 279 -33.81 -31.81 2.77
C ARG A 279 -34.44 -31.30 1.47
N ARG A 280 -33.98 -30.20 0.85
CA ARG A 280 -34.11 -30.00 -0.60
C ARG A 280 -32.89 -29.30 -1.22
N ARG A 281 -32.53 -29.86 -2.36
CA ARG A 281 -31.36 -29.68 -3.23
C ARG A 281 -31.20 -28.25 -3.74
N ALA A 282 -29.94 -27.84 -3.92
CA ALA A 282 -29.54 -26.71 -4.74
C ALA A 282 -29.89 -26.95 -6.22
N VAL A 283 -30.42 -25.92 -6.89
CA VAL A 283 -30.52 -25.84 -8.35
C VAL A 283 -29.85 -24.54 -8.78
N HIS A 284 -28.81 -24.72 -9.59
CA HIS A 284 -28.01 -23.74 -10.30
C HIS A 284 -28.78 -23.28 -11.55
N ILE A 285 -29.00 -21.98 -11.76
CA ILE A 285 -29.33 -21.46 -13.10
C ILE A 285 -28.73 -20.06 -13.29
N SER A 286 -27.76 -20.00 -14.21
CA SER A 286 -27.21 -18.82 -14.88
C SER A 286 -28.21 -18.26 -15.89
N ILE A 287 -28.32 -16.94 -16.07
CA ILE A 287 -28.99 -16.35 -17.24
C ILE A 287 -28.18 -15.16 -17.77
N MET A 288 -27.70 -15.31 -19.01
CA MET A 288 -27.47 -14.22 -19.97
C MET A 288 -28.43 -14.41 -21.15
N GLU A 289 -28.66 -13.29 -21.86
CA GLU A 289 -29.25 -13.10 -23.21
C GLU A 289 -30.78 -13.09 -23.41
N GLY A 290 -31.22 -12.11 -24.22
CA GLY A 290 -32.48 -12.15 -24.95
C GLY A 290 -33.17 -10.80 -25.16
N LEU A 291 -32.98 -10.18 -26.33
CA LEU A 291 -33.68 -9.00 -26.87
C LEU A 291 -35.19 -9.24 -27.13
N GLU A 292 -35.99 -8.16 -27.09
CA GLU A 292 -36.85 -7.63 -28.19
C GLU A 292 -38.14 -6.92 -27.71
N SER A 293 -38.56 -5.92 -28.51
CA SER A 293 -39.80 -5.12 -28.47
C SER A 293 -39.78 -3.93 -27.49
N LEU A 294 -39.76 -2.67 -27.95
CA LEU A 294 -40.83 -2.04 -28.72
C LEU A 294 -40.30 -0.99 -29.73
N ARG A 295 -40.97 -0.97 -30.88
CA ARG A 295 -40.93 0.06 -31.93
C ARG A 295 -41.84 1.26 -31.57
N ASP A 296 -41.61 2.32 -32.35
CA ASP A 296 -42.35 3.57 -32.54
C ASP A 296 -42.05 4.69 -31.52
N SER A 297 -41.71 5.92 -31.91
CA SER A 297 -41.89 6.60 -33.21
C SER A 297 -41.13 7.95 -33.22
N GLY A 298 -40.80 8.46 -34.42
CA GLY A 298 -40.66 9.91 -34.68
C GLY A 298 -39.26 10.47 -34.98
N HIS A 299 -38.92 10.55 -36.29
CA HIS A 299 -38.45 11.73 -37.05
C HIS A 299 -37.56 12.79 -36.33
N SER A 300 -36.40 13.28 -36.81
CA SER A 300 -35.85 13.48 -38.16
C SER A 300 -34.35 13.80 -38.09
N THR A 301 -33.59 13.44 -39.12
CA THR A 301 -32.31 14.07 -39.51
C THR A 301 -32.57 15.39 -40.27
N PRO A 302 -31.58 16.30 -40.40
CA PRO A 302 -30.75 16.22 -41.61
C PRO A 302 -29.25 16.47 -41.41
N VAL A 303 -28.52 15.95 -42.39
CA VAL A 303 -27.10 16.10 -42.70
C VAL A 303 -26.76 17.52 -43.19
N ARG A 304 -25.56 18.03 -42.89
CA ARG A 304 -24.75 18.81 -43.85
C ARG A 304 -23.26 18.88 -43.49
N SER A 305 -22.45 18.87 -44.54
CA SER A 305 -20.99 18.76 -44.58
C SER A 305 -20.27 20.12 -44.68
N GLY A 306 -18.94 20.11 -44.46
CA GLY A 306 -17.94 21.13 -44.84
C GLY A 306 -17.57 22.08 -43.69
N SER A 307 -16.37 22.64 -43.54
CA SER A 307 -15.06 22.57 -44.22
C SER A 307 -14.07 23.29 -43.29
N ASP A 308 -12.78 22.93 -43.39
CA ASP A 308 -11.58 23.74 -43.09
C ASP A 308 -11.35 24.41 -41.73
N GLY A 309 -10.13 24.23 -41.21
CA GLY A 309 -9.64 25.03 -40.07
C GLY A 309 -8.29 24.58 -39.53
N ASN A 310 -7.25 24.72 -40.35
CA ASN A 310 -5.84 24.50 -40.05
C ASN A 310 -5.37 25.12 -38.71
N SER A 311 -4.62 24.39 -37.87
CA SER A 311 -3.52 24.97 -37.08
C SER A 311 -2.61 23.90 -36.45
N PHE A 312 -1.49 23.72 -37.14
CA PHE A 312 -0.14 23.42 -36.66
C PHE A 312 0.08 23.30 -35.14
N LEU A 313 0.66 22.18 -34.71
CA LEU A 313 1.80 22.18 -33.80
C LEU A 313 2.70 20.96 -34.07
N HIS A 314 3.98 21.27 -34.24
CA HIS A 314 5.07 20.40 -34.66
C HIS A 314 5.23 19.13 -33.81
N SER A 315 5.18 17.98 -34.47
CA SER A 315 5.80 16.74 -33.99
C SER A 315 7.29 16.80 -34.29
N TYR A 316 8.13 16.88 -33.24
CA TYR A 316 9.56 16.57 -33.36
C TYR A 316 9.77 15.11 -32.99
N ARG A 317 9.99 14.33 -34.04
CA ARG A 317 10.60 13.01 -34.06
C ARG A 317 12.09 13.17 -33.78
N ASN A 318 12.64 12.46 -32.80
CA ASN A 318 14.07 12.21 -32.70
C ASN A 318 14.31 10.70 -32.53
N GLN A 319 14.89 10.11 -33.57
CA GLN A 319 15.76 8.94 -33.48
C GLN A 319 17.17 9.44 -33.17
N ALA A 320 17.82 8.89 -32.15
CA ALA A 320 19.26 8.61 -32.13
C ALA A 320 19.59 7.77 -30.90
N GLU A 321 20.62 6.96 -31.04
CA GLU A 321 21.02 5.83 -30.23
C GLU A 321 21.87 6.21 -29.00
N GLY A 322 21.98 5.28 -28.07
CA GLY A 322 23.18 5.08 -27.25
C GLY A 322 23.28 5.87 -25.94
N GLY A 323 22.90 5.22 -24.82
CA GLY A 323 23.29 5.68 -23.48
C GLY A 323 22.42 5.13 -22.34
N ASN A 324 22.95 4.13 -21.63
CA ASN A 324 22.46 3.53 -20.37
C ASN A 324 20.96 3.57 -20.05
N ARG A 325 20.28 2.48 -20.43
CA ARG A 325 18.94 2.10 -19.95
C ARG A 325 18.87 2.10 -18.42
N THR A 326 18.17 3.07 -17.84
CA THR A 326 17.40 2.85 -16.61
C THR A 326 16.46 1.68 -16.91
N ARG A 327 16.79 0.48 -16.43
CA ARG A 327 15.99 -0.72 -16.69
C ARG A 327 14.57 -0.46 -16.18
N MET A 328 13.62 -0.27 -17.10
CA MET A 328 12.21 -0.55 -16.81
C MET A 328 12.17 -2.00 -16.34
N ALA A 329 11.88 -2.24 -15.06
CA ALA A 329 11.77 -3.60 -14.55
C ALA A 329 10.45 -4.18 -15.08
N GLU A 330 10.56 -4.97 -16.14
CA GLU A 330 9.48 -5.82 -16.64
C GLU A 330 9.38 -7.04 -15.73
N PHE A 331 8.25 -7.18 -15.06
CA PHE A 331 7.93 -8.36 -14.25
C PHE A 331 7.76 -9.54 -15.21
N SER A 332 8.59 -10.58 -15.07
CA SER A 332 8.49 -11.82 -15.87
C SER A 332 7.18 -12.54 -15.58
N GLU A 333 6.69 -13.33 -16.52
CA GLU A 333 5.43 -14.11 -16.44
C GLU A 333 5.35 -15.09 -15.24
N ASP A 334 6.45 -15.30 -14.50
CA ASP A 334 6.49 -16.07 -13.24
C ASP A 334 6.22 -15.23 -11.97
N SER A 335 5.79 -13.98 -12.14
CA SER A 335 5.51 -13.05 -11.04
C SER A 335 4.16 -13.36 -10.40
N TYR A 336 4.14 -13.63 -9.10
CA TYR A 336 2.90 -13.68 -8.32
C TYR A 336 2.22 -12.30 -8.40
N SER A 337 1.07 -12.23 -9.08
CA SER A 337 0.29 -11.00 -9.24
C SER A 337 -1.01 -11.06 -8.44
N PRO A 338 -1.18 -10.20 -7.43
CA PRO A 338 -2.45 -9.98 -6.73
C PRO A 338 -3.47 -9.16 -7.54
N SER A 339 -3.09 -8.70 -8.73
CA SER A 339 -3.72 -7.54 -9.40
C SER A 339 -5.03 -7.84 -10.14
N ASP A 340 -5.54 -9.07 -10.06
CA ASP A 340 -6.89 -9.39 -10.54
C ASP A 340 -8.00 -8.95 -9.55
N SER A 341 -7.66 -8.32 -8.41
CA SER A 341 -8.58 -8.27 -7.27
C SER A 341 -8.61 -6.97 -6.45
N VAL A 342 -8.34 -5.78 -7.02
CA VAL A 342 -8.55 -4.53 -6.26
C VAL A 342 -9.61 -3.63 -6.89
N LEU A 343 -10.86 -3.83 -6.46
CA LEU A 343 -11.84 -2.74 -6.51
C LEU A 343 -11.41 -1.65 -5.51
N PRO A 344 -11.51 -0.36 -5.86
CA PRO A 344 -11.21 0.74 -4.96
C PRO A 344 -12.13 0.72 -3.73
N THR A 345 -11.61 1.05 -2.56
CA THR A 345 -12.42 1.39 -1.39
C THR A 345 -13.33 2.59 -1.74
N PRO A 346 -14.67 2.49 -1.62
CA PRO A 346 -15.56 3.61 -1.92
C PRO A 346 -15.36 4.78 -0.96
N VAL A 347 -15.45 6.00 -1.48
CA VAL A 347 -15.45 7.24 -0.69
C VAL A 347 -16.89 7.76 -0.66
N ASP A 348 -17.55 7.70 0.49
CA ASP A 348 -18.93 8.17 0.64
C ASP A 348 -18.97 9.62 1.18
N SER A 349 -19.93 10.41 0.70
CA SER A 349 -20.00 11.86 0.89
C SER A 349 -21.23 12.29 1.69
N SER A 350 -21.04 12.77 2.93
CA SER A 350 -22.08 13.53 3.67
C SER A 350 -21.51 14.34 4.85
N PRO A 351 -22.17 15.45 5.27
CA PRO A 351 -21.57 16.53 6.06
C PRO A 351 -21.69 16.38 7.59
N ILE A 352 -20.98 17.27 8.29
CA ILE A 352 -20.54 17.27 9.70
C ILE A 352 -21.66 17.53 10.72
N ASN A 353 -21.58 16.89 11.91
CA ASN A 353 -21.98 17.53 13.18
C ASN A 353 -21.13 17.02 14.37
N GLU A 354 -20.81 17.92 15.31
CA GLU A 354 -19.84 17.77 16.40
C GLU A 354 -20.33 16.88 17.56
N ASN A 355 -19.53 15.87 17.93
CA ASN A 355 -19.22 15.48 19.32
C ASN A 355 -18.16 14.36 19.33
N SER A 356 -17.20 14.49 20.24
CA SER A 356 -15.92 13.78 20.31
C SER A 356 -16.00 12.24 20.40
N ILE A 357 -15.34 11.54 19.46
CA ILE A 357 -14.58 10.27 19.56
C ILE A 357 -13.81 10.13 18.23
N ILE A 358 -12.47 10.08 18.26
CA ILE A 358 -11.66 9.98 17.04
C ILE A 358 -11.32 8.51 16.78
N ILE A 359 -11.67 8.03 15.58
CA ILE A 359 -11.19 6.82 14.90
C ILE A 359 -10.74 7.31 13.52
N TYR A 360 -9.48 7.15 13.14
CA TYR A 360 -9.10 7.31 11.72
C TYR A 360 -8.93 5.94 11.05
N SER A 361 -10.00 5.55 10.34
CA SER A 361 -9.95 4.93 9.01
C SER A 361 -9.77 6.07 7.98
N PRO A 362 -9.51 5.83 6.67
CA PRO A 362 -9.15 6.92 5.77
C PRO A 362 -10.36 7.82 5.53
N LEU A 363 -10.34 9.03 6.08
CA LEU A 363 -11.00 10.23 5.57
C LEU A 363 -10.43 11.45 6.31
N CYS A 364 -9.96 12.41 5.52
CA CYS A 364 -9.76 13.83 5.81
C CYS A 364 -8.96 14.33 7.03
N CYS A 365 -8.06 15.27 6.72
CA CYS A 365 -7.19 16.01 7.63
C CYS A 365 -7.90 16.78 8.74
N SER A 366 -7.28 16.87 9.93
CA SER A 366 -6.74 18.13 10.52
C SER A 366 -5.98 17.84 11.83
N LYS A 367 -4.89 18.59 12.04
CA LYS A 367 -3.81 18.58 13.08
C LYS A 367 -4.24 18.41 14.57
N PRO A 368 -3.29 18.33 15.55
CA PRO A 368 -1.85 18.03 15.50
C PRO A 368 -1.46 16.73 16.25
N THR A 369 -0.33 16.17 15.82
CA THR A 369 0.70 15.43 16.59
C THR A 369 0.33 14.87 17.99
N MET A 370 0.37 13.54 18.14
CA MET A 370 0.88 12.93 19.38
C MET A 370 1.73 11.68 19.08
N PHE A 371 2.97 11.76 19.55
CA PHE A 371 3.81 10.61 19.85
C PHE A 371 3.14 9.83 20.98
N LEU A 372 2.86 8.54 20.77
CA LEU A 372 2.47 7.68 21.89
C LEU A 372 3.69 6.94 22.43
N SER A 373 4.16 7.47 23.55
CA SER A 373 4.83 6.74 24.61
C SER A 373 3.92 5.61 25.09
N LEU A 374 4.41 4.37 25.13
CA LEU A 374 3.71 3.27 25.81
C LEU A 374 3.72 3.55 27.32
N HIS A 375 2.54 3.73 27.90
CA HIS A 375 2.30 3.48 29.32
C HIS A 375 1.31 2.32 29.43
N CYS A 376 1.80 1.20 29.94
CA CYS A 376 1.00 0.09 30.41
C CYS A 376 0.56 0.44 31.83
N MET A 377 -0.74 0.64 32.07
CA MET A 377 -1.28 0.59 33.43
C MET A 377 -2.11 -0.68 33.57
N SER A 378 -1.57 -1.56 34.40
CA SER A 378 -2.25 -2.65 35.08
C SER A 378 -3.51 -2.14 35.79
N ARG A 379 -4.63 -2.85 35.59
CA ARG A 379 -5.59 -3.23 36.63
C ARG A 379 -6.34 -4.48 36.20
#